data_AF-B4XVI9-F1
#
_entry.id   AF-B4XVI9-F1
#
_cell.length_a   1.000
_cell.length_b   1.000
_cell.length_c   1.000
_cell.angle_alpha   90.00
_cell.angle_beta   90.00
_cell.angle_gamma   90.00
#
_symmetry.space_group_name_H-M   'P 1'
#
loop_
_entity.id
_entity.type
_entity.pdbx_description
1 polymer ?
#
loop_
_entity_poly.entity_id
_entity_poly.type
_entity_poly.pdbx_seq_one_letter_code
_entity_poly.pdbx_strand_id
1 'polypeptide(L)'
;VMGRHISILNVIRSLRLTFNLDKHPEWRYIFTAPVTHDPSFRNIFLPLTIGAALYMYEVQHIGHLVSFLQENKINALHTTPSIYREILAVLAPEETIPSLKYISCGGEKLDRETAIALRKRFPAEIVSNVYGSTETCVGVSQYTIDDNLNTGVPLGQVFHNNRLFVLDEFNHPVPLHVIGEICVEGAALAVGYRNLPEITREKFQPNFLNSGKILFRTGDLGKQIAPGVIEFIGRKDNQVKVNGYRVDPGELEYQISRYAEIEKAIVLPIEVNNQIQLSAYCQTDKDIKISEIREFLAKYSPVYMIPSSFIFLKQFPLTKHGKLDLRSLVALKPTDQLTQVSYTAPRNTLESKLVHIWEKILTKHPIGIFDNFFEIGGHSLLLSRVVTHVHKELNVLVKLADFFKVPTIVGLAALISKAQSNYQEPIPAIAPQASYPMSHGQRRLWALEFLDHNHYAYGMPSAYQFNGDLNISAFENAFKKLIERHEILRTTFTLINNEPRQIVNEQMDFAVNQIDLIDDENQASKIAEAILNNAKTIFDLETGPLLKINLLKLSQQSNIVLF
;
A
#
# COMPACT_ATOMS: atom_id res chain seq x y z
N VAL A 1 -20.65 3.45 0.28
CA VAL A 1 -21.06 4.84 0.61
C VAL A 1 -21.04 5.71 -0.64
N MET A 2 -22.01 6.60 -0.83
CA MET A 2 -22.09 7.52 -1.98
C MET A 2 -21.58 8.92 -1.58
N GLY A 3 -20.30 9.20 -1.82
CA GLY A 3 -19.69 10.50 -1.55
C GLY A 3 -20.14 11.60 -2.52
N ARG A 4 -19.94 12.86 -2.15
CA ARG A 4 -20.17 14.03 -3.03
C ARG A 4 -18.85 14.74 -3.31
N HIS A 5 -18.73 15.37 -4.49
CA HIS A 5 -17.56 16.20 -4.81
C HIS A 5 -17.33 17.32 -3.78
N ILE A 6 -18.40 17.98 -3.33
CA ILE A 6 -18.30 19.04 -2.32
C ILE A 6 -17.75 18.51 -0.99
N SER A 7 -18.05 17.26 -0.64
CA SER A 7 -17.64 16.65 0.63
C SER A 7 -16.15 16.42 0.68
N ILE A 8 -15.58 15.78 -0.35
CA ILE A 8 -14.12 15.62 -0.42
C ILE A 8 -13.41 16.96 -0.58
N LEU A 9 -13.94 17.88 -1.41
CA LEU A 9 -13.35 19.22 -1.57
C LEU A 9 -13.29 19.99 -0.24
N ASN A 10 -14.33 19.88 0.58
CA ASN A 10 -14.36 20.51 1.90
C ASN A 10 -13.28 19.97 2.83
N VAL A 11 -13.07 18.66 2.84
CA VAL A 11 -12.03 18.01 3.66
C VAL A 11 -10.65 18.43 3.19
N ILE A 12 -10.38 18.37 1.88
CA ILE A 12 -9.09 18.78 1.30
C ILE A 12 -8.79 20.25 1.57
N ARG A 13 -9.76 21.15 1.35
CA ARG A 13 -9.58 22.59 1.65
C ARG A 13 -9.38 22.85 3.14
N SER A 14 -10.10 22.14 4.01
CA SER A 14 -9.92 22.29 5.46
C SER A 14 -8.52 21.90 5.88
N LEU A 15 -8.01 20.74 5.44
CA LEU A 15 -6.65 20.29 5.71
C LEU A 15 -5.60 21.29 5.19
N ARG A 16 -5.76 21.74 3.94
CA ARG A 16 -4.86 22.71 3.30
C ARG A 16 -4.78 24.02 4.10
N LEU A 17 -5.92 24.57 4.52
CA LEU A 17 -5.99 25.82 5.28
C LEU A 17 -5.46 25.65 6.71
N THR A 18 -5.88 24.61 7.42
CA THR A 18 -5.51 24.42 8.84
C THR A 18 -4.02 24.21 9.01
N PHE A 19 -3.36 23.53 8.07
CA PHE A 19 -1.93 23.26 8.13
C PHE A 19 -1.08 24.19 7.27
N ASN A 20 -1.72 25.15 6.58
CA ASN A 20 -1.06 26.08 5.68
C ASN A 20 -0.10 25.36 4.71
N LEU A 21 -0.60 24.29 4.08
CA LEU A 21 0.21 23.39 3.26
C LEU A 21 0.79 24.07 2.02
N ASP A 22 0.28 25.24 1.63
CA ASP A 22 0.79 26.06 0.53
C ASP A 22 2.21 26.62 0.78
N LYS A 23 2.69 26.57 2.03
CA LYS A 23 4.01 27.09 2.41
C LYS A 23 5.20 26.29 1.87
N HIS A 24 5.00 25.02 1.51
CA HIS A 24 6.10 24.16 1.03
C HIS A 24 5.86 23.77 -0.43
N PRO A 25 6.58 24.36 -1.40
CA PRO A 25 6.46 23.99 -2.81
C PRO A 25 7.02 22.58 -3.13
N GLU A 26 7.69 21.93 -2.19
CA GLU A 26 8.40 20.66 -2.39
C GLU A 26 7.79 19.47 -1.63
N TRP A 27 6.49 19.50 -1.34
CA TRP A 27 5.84 18.35 -0.71
C TRP A 27 5.99 17.09 -1.58
N ARG A 28 6.41 16.00 -0.94
CA ARG A 28 6.53 14.64 -1.45
C ARG A 28 5.62 13.77 -0.60
N TYR A 29 4.40 13.58 -1.07
CA TYR A 29 3.40 12.71 -0.47
C TYR A 29 3.60 11.29 -0.96
N ILE A 30 3.27 10.32 -0.11
CA ILE A 30 3.25 8.90 -0.47
C ILE A 30 1.81 8.39 -0.58
N PHE A 31 1.53 7.64 -1.64
CA PHE A 31 0.27 6.94 -1.85
C PHE A 31 0.37 5.53 -1.29
N THR A 32 -0.25 5.27 -0.13
CA THR A 32 -0.18 3.96 0.56
C THR A 32 -1.54 3.29 0.77
N ALA A 33 -2.62 4.06 0.75
CA ALA A 33 -3.96 3.54 0.99
C ALA A 33 -4.53 2.83 -0.27
N PRO A 34 -5.14 1.64 -0.14
CA PRO A 34 -5.82 0.99 -1.25
C PRO A 34 -6.91 1.88 -1.85
N VAL A 35 -7.01 1.91 -3.18
CA VAL A 35 -8.03 2.72 -3.92
C VAL A 35 -9.48 2.36 -3.57
N THR A 36 -9.70 1.19 -2.97
CA THR A 36 -11.01 0.73 -2.50
C THR A 36 -11.45 1.40 -1.19
N HIS A 37 -10.57 2.13 -0.51
CA HIS A 37 -10.83 2.80 0.75
C HIS A 37 -10.67 4.32 0.62
N ASP A 38 -11.46 5.10 1.35
CA ASP A 38 -11.53 6.54 1.21
C ASP A 38 -10.26 7.33 1.61
N PRO A 39 -9.33 6.86 2.48
CA PRO A 39 -8.06 7.54 2.68
C PRO A 39 -7.23 7.72 1.40
N SER A 40 -7.46 6.88 0.37
CA SER A 40 -6.85 7.03 -0.95
C SER A 40 -7.21 8.37 -1.61
N PHE A 41 -8.45 8.85 -1.44
CA PHE A 41 -8.86 10.16 -1.95
C PHE A 41 -8.06 11.30 -1.34
N ARG A 42 -7.76 11.22 -0.04
CA ARG A 42 -6.89 12.18 0.62
C ARG A 42 -5.44 12.05 0.16
N ASN A 43 -4.92 10.83 0.00
CA ASN A 43 -3.57 10.62 -0.51
C ASN A 43 -3.40 11.16 -1.94
N ILE A 44 -4.46 11.17 -2.76
CA ILE A 44 -4.42 11.65 -4.14
C ILE A 44 -4.72 13.15 -4.22
N PHE A 45 -5.89 13.59 -3.74
CA PHE A 45 -6.37 14.94 -4.02
C PHE A 45 -5.71 16.01 -3.15
N LEU A 46 -5.26 15.68 -1.93
CA LEU A 46 -4.54 16.67 -1.10
C LEU A 46 -3.26 17.14 -1.80
N PRO A 47 -2.30 16.27 -2.18
CA PRO A 47 -1.08 16.71 -2.86
C PRO A 47 -1.34 17.38 -4.21
N LEU A 48 -2.25 16.83 -5.03
CA LEU A 48 -2.52 17.38 -6.36
C LEU A 48 -3.10 18.81 -6.31
N THR A 49 -3.86 19.16 -5.27
CA THR A 49 -4.43 20.51 -5.13
C THR A 49 -3.46 21.57 -4.64
N ILE A 50 -2.26 21.17 -4.21
CA ILE A 50 -1.18 22.08 -3.75
C ILE A 50 0.09 21.98 -4.61
N GLY A 51 0.04 21.27 -5.74
CA GLY A 51 1.19 21.11 -6.65
C GLY A 51 2.30 20.19 -6.14
N ALA A 52 2.00 19.34 -5.15
CA ALA A 52 2.96 18.41 -4.57
C ALA A 52 3.24 17.20 -5.48
N ALA A 53 4.39 16.55 -5.28
CA ALA A 53 4.71 15.28 -5.90
C ALA A 53 4.05 14.12 -5.14
N LEU A 54 3.40 13.20 -5.86
CA LEU A 54 2.81 11.98 -5.31
C LEU A 54 3.65 10.76 -5.69
N TYR A 55 4.18 10.08 -4.68
CA TYR A 55 5.02 8.88 -4.82
C TYR A 55 4.15 7.65 -4.66
N MET A 56 4.08 6.85 -5.72
CA MET A 56 3.35 5.59 -5.72
C MET A 56 4.14 4.55 -4.95
N TYR A 57 3.54 3.99 -3.90
CA TYR A 57 4.14 2.95 -3.10
C TYR A 57 3.30 1.68 -3.15
N GLU A 58 3.92 0.57 -3.56
CA GLU A 58 3.31 -0.75 -3.46
C GLU A 58 3.64 -1.36 -2.10
N VAL A 59 2.61 -1.77 -1.36
CA VAL A 59 2.75 -2.31 -0.02
C VAL A 59 3.46 -3.67 -0.09
N GLN A 60 4.69 -3.72 0.45
CA GLN A 60 5.47 -4.95 0.55
C GLN A 60 5.62 -5.40 2.01
N HIS A 61 6.45 -4.68 2.77
CA HIS A 61 6.66 -4.87 4.20
C HIS A 61 7.15 -3.56 4.82
N ILE A 62 7.14 -3.49 6.15
CA ILE A 62 7.37 -2.26 6.89
C ILE A 62 8.79 -1.70 6.70
N GLY A 63 9.80 -2.57 6.60
CA GLY A 63 11.17 -2.15 6.29
C GLY A 63 11.30 -1.47 4.94
N HIS A 64 10.67 -2.02 3.90
CA HIS A 64 10.66 -1.40 2.58
C HIS A 64 9.95 -0.04 2.62
N LEU A 65 8.89 0.12 3.41
CA LEU A 65 8.26 1.42 3.63
C LEU A 65 9.27 2.41 4.24
N VAL A 66 9.99 2.02 5.31
CA VAL A 66 10.98 2.89 5.95
C VAL A 66 12.09 3.30 4.97
N SER A 67 12.68 2.36 4.23
CA SER A 67 13.68 2.64 3.21
C SER A 67 13.13 3.56 2.12
N PHE A 68 11.92 3.29 1.62
CA PHE A 68 11.28 4.13 0.61
C PHE A 68 11.05 5.57 1.10
N LEU A 69 10.63 5.76 2.36
CA LEU A 69 10.46 7.07 2.97
C LEU A 69 11.79 7.83 3.02
N GLN A 70 12.89 7.16 3.39
CA GLN A 70 14.24 7.73 3.49
C GLN A 70 14.83 8.06 2.10
N GLU A 71 14.84 7.10 1.18
CA GLU A 71 15.43 7.21 -0.16
C GLU A 71 14.75 8.28 -1.01
N ASN A 72 13.42 8.30 -1.00
CA ASN A 72 12.62 9.27 -1.75
C ASN A 72 12.44 10.60 -1.00
N LYS A 73 13.01 10.72 0.20
CA LYS A 73 12.91 11.90 1.08
C LYS A 73 11.44 12.34 1.21
N ILE A 74 10.55 11.38 1.46
CA ILE A 74 9.13 11.62 1.67
C ILE A 74 8.99 12.54 2.88
N ASN A 75 8.16 13.58 2.74
CA ASN A 75 7.99 14.59 3.78
C ASN A 75 6.55 14.71 4.30
N ALA A 76 5.59 13.99 3.69
CA ALA A 76 4.23 13.89 4.18
C ALA A 76 3.73 12.43 4.14
N LEU A 77 3.40 11.89 5.31
CA LEU A 77 2.82 10.55 5.46
C LEU A 77 1.49 10.66 6.22
N HIS A 78 0.47 10.00 5.68
CA HIS A 78 -0.76 9.72 6.42
C HIS A 78 -1.04 8.24 6.39
N THR A 79 -1.12 7.65 7.57
CA THR A 79 -1.40 6.24 7.76
C THR A 79 -1.97 6.02 9.16
N THR A 80 -2.11 4.78 9.59
CA THR A 80 -2.78 4.46 10.85
C THR A 80 -1.79 4.42 12.01
N PRO A 81 -2.26 4.65 13.25
CA PRO A 81 -1.45 4.47 14.47
C PRO A 81 -0.68 3.15 14.48
N SER A 82 -1.31 2.05 14.06
CA SER A 82 -0.66 0.74 13.91
C SER A 82 0.57 0.77 13.01
N ILE A 83 0.46 1.33 11.81
CA ILE A 83 1.61 1.40 10.89
C ILE A 83 2.72 2.27 11.47
N TYR A 84 2.37 3.36 12.15
CA TYR A 84 3.35 4.20 12.84
C TYR A 84 4.10 3.46 13.96
N ARG A 85 3.41 2.65 14.77
CA ARG A 85 4.06 1.79 15.78
C ARG A 85 5.05 0.83 15.13
N GLU A 86 4.69 0.25 13.98
CA GLU A 86 5.59 -0.64 13.25
C GLU A 86 6.81 0.12 12.67
N ILE A 87 6.63 1.34 12.15
CA ILE A 87 7.75 2.20 11.74
C ILE A 87 8.69 2.45 12.92
N LEU A 88 8.13 2.87 14.07
CA LEU A 88 8.91 3.14 15.29
C LEU A 88 9.66 1.90 15.79
N ALA A 89 9.08 0.70 15.64
CA ALA A 89 9.67 -0.56 16.07
C ALA A 89 10.79 -1.07 15.14
N VAL A 90 10.77 -0.68 13.86
CA VAL A 90 11.77 -1.06 12.85
C VAL A 90 12.99 -0.14 12.90
N LEU A 91 12.77 1.15 13.14
CA LEU A 91 13.84 2.14 13.31
C LEU A 91 14.67 1.81 14.56
N ALA A 92 15.98 2.02 14.48
CA ALA A 92 16.81 1.96 15.68
C ALA A 92 16.35 3.01 16.72
N PRO A 93 16.63 2.86 18.03
CA PRO A 93 16.10 3.72 19.09
C PRO A 93 16.27 5.24 18.87
N GLU A 94 17.40 5.64 18.28
CA GLU A 94 17.75 7.03 17.98
C GLU A 94 17.59 7.39 16.49
N GLU A 95 17.17 6.43 15.66
CA GLU A 95 17.01 6.64 14.22
C GLU A 95 15.70 7.36 13.93
N THR A 96 15.78 8.42 13.13
CA THR A 96 14.65 9.23 12.67
C THR A 96 14.60 9.29 11.14
N ILE A 97 13.54 9.86 10.60
CA ILE A 97 13.40 10.17 9.17
C ILE A 97 13.35 11.70 9.04
N PRO A 98 14.50 12.39 8.85
CA PRO A 98 14.56 13.84 8.92
C PRO A 98 13.72 14.58 7.88
N SER A 99 13.43 13.92 6.75
CA SER A 99 12.58 14.49 5.72
C SER A 99 11.12 14.57 6.15
N LEU A 100 10.67 13.79 7.12
CA LEU A 100 9.25 13.64 7.46
C LEU A 100 8.75 14.85 8.28
N LYS A 101 8.12 15.81 7.58
CA LYS A 101 7.62 17.07 8.16
C LYS A 101 6.14 17.02 8.55
N TYR A 102 5.34 16.21 7.87
CA TYR A 102 3.91 16.08 8.10
C TYR A 102 3.53 14.63 8.42
N ILE A 103 3.08 14.40 9.64
CA ILE A 103 2.64 13.12 10.18
C ILE A 103 1.15 13.24 10.51
N SER A 104 0.34 12.36 9.93
CA SER A 104 -1.10 12.35 10.17
C SER A 104 -1.59 10.93 10.40
N CYS A 105 -2.18 10.70 11.56
CA CYS A 105 -2.83 9.46 11.92
C CYS A 105 -4.31 9.52 11.58
N GLY A 106 -4.91 8.38 11.23
CA GLY A 106 -6.35 8.25 11.08
C GLY A 106 -6.77 6.80 11.00
N GLY A 107 -8.08 6.56 11.05
CA GLY A 107 -8.62 5.21 10.86
C GLY A 107 -8.53 4.27 12.06
N GLU A 108 -7.85 4.63 13.16
CA GLU A 108 -7.85 3.90 14.45
C GLU A 108 -7.84 4.90 15.61
N LYS A 109 -8.09 4.41 16.83
CA LYS A 109 -7.83 5.20 18.03
C LYS A 109 -6.33 5.40 18.17
N LEU A 110 -5.88 6.66 18.17
CA LEU A 110 -4.51 7.00 18.53
C LEU A 110 -4.40 7.02 20.06
N ASP A 111 -3.59 6.12 20.62
CA ASP A 111 -3.26 6.15 22.03
C ASP A 111 -2.20 7.23 22.33
N ARG A 112 -2.18 7.67 23.59
CA ARG A 112 -1.31 8.75 24.07
C ARG A 112 0.16 8.40 23.91
N GLU A 113 0.53 7.15 24.19
CA GLU A 113 1.93 6.69 24.16
C GLU A 113 2.50 6.78 22.75
N THR A 114 1.75 6.28 21.76
CA THR A 114 2.09 6.38 20.34
C THR A 114 2.16 7.84 19.88
N ALA A 115 1.21 8.69 20.29
CA ALA A 115 1.22 10.12 19.94
C ALA A 115 2.50 10.82 20.44
N ILE A 116 2.88 10.58 21.70
CA ILE A 116 4.11 11.13 22.30
C ILE A 116 5.34 10.56 21.62
N ALA A 117 5.37 9.26 21.32
CA ALA A 117 6.49 8.62 20.64
C ALA A 117 6.71 9.21 19.25
N LEU A 118 5.65 9.43 18.48
CA LEU A 118 5.71 10.10 17.18
C LEU A 118 6.24 11.53 17.29
N ARG A 119 5.74 12.30 18.25
CA ARG A 119 6.15 13.69 18.48
C ARG A 119 7.62 13.81 18.85
N LYS A 120 8.13 12.89 19.68
CA LYS A 120 9.53 12.86 20.09
C LYS A 120 10.47 12.31 19.02
N ARG A 121 10.04 11.29 18.26
CA ARG A 121 10.93 10.58 17.33
C ARG A 121 11.19 11.34 16.04
N PHE A 122 10.21 12.08 15.54
CA PHE A 122 10.30 12.74 14.25
C PHE A 122 10.34 14.26 14.40
N PRO A 123 11.18 14.97 13.61
CA PRO A 123 11.23 16.44 13.63
C PRO A 123 10.05 17.08 12.88
N ALA A 124 8.89 16.41 12.88
CA ALA A 124 7.73 16.82 12.09
C ALA A 124 7.23 18.20 12.56
N GLU A 125 6.93 19.09 11.63
CA GLU A 125 6.26 20.36 11.91
C GLU A 125 4.83 20.11 12.40
N ILE A 126 4.20 19.05 11.90
CA ILE A 126 2.83 18.67 12.21
C ILE A 126 2.78 17.18 12.54
N VAL A 127 2.26 16.87 13.72
CA VAL A 127 1.80 15.54 14.10
C VAL A 127 0.32 15.67 14.42
N SER A 128 -0.56 14.96 13.71
CA SER A 128 -2.01 15.13 13.85
C SER A 128 -2.75 13.80 13.92
N ASN A 129 -3.88 13.79 14.61
CA ASN A 129 -4.85 12.72 14.62
C ASN A 129 -6.12 13.17 13.92
N VAL A 130 -6.55 12.45 12.88
CA VAL A 130 -7.76 12.75 12.10
C VAL A 130 -8.86 11.77 12.48
N TYR A 131 -10.04 12.30 12.76
CA TYR A 131 -11.24 11.52 13.02
C TYR A 131 -12.26 11.66 11.90
N GLY A 132 -12.88 10.54 11.56
CA GLY A 132 -13.93 10.46 10.56
C GLY A 132 -14.27 9.02 10.20
N SER A 133 -15.24 8.93 9.31
CA SER A 133 -15.77 7.71 8.71
C SER A 133 -15.91 7.89 7.20
N THR A 134 -16.18 6.81 6.48
CA THR A 134 -16.41 6.86 5.04
C THR A 134 -17.63 7.71 4.69
N GLU A 135 -18.66 7.71 5.55
CA GLU A 135 -19.85 8.55 5.44
C GLU A 135 -19.57 10.06 5.62
N THR A 136 -18.41 10.41 6.18
CA THR A 136 -17.94 11.80 6.32
C THR A 136 -16.78 12.12 5.37
N CYS A 137 -16.61 11.33 4.30
CA CYS A 137 -15.57 11.52 3.28
C CYS A 137 -14.16 11.72 3.87
N VAL A 138 -13.54 10.65 4.39
CA VAL A 138 -12.21 10.61 5.00
C VAL A 138 -12.12 11.15 6.42
N GLY A 139 -12.60 12.37 6.67
CA GLY A 139 -12.33 13.06 7.93
C GLY A 139 -13.30 14.22 8.17
N VAL A 140 -13.59 14.48 9.45
CA VAL A 140 -14.46 15.57 9.90
C VAL A 140 -13.82 16.45 10.96
N SER A 141 -12.84 15.93 11.70
CA SER A 141 -12.09 16.72 12.68
C SER A 141 -10.66 16.25 12.78
N GLN A 142 -9.82 17.07 13.40
CA GLN A 142 -8.44 16.72 13.68
C GLN A 142 -7.93 17.36 14.96
N TYR A 143 -6.99 16.69 15.60
CA TYR A 143 -6.25 17.21 16.74
C TYR A 143 -4.75 17.24 16.41
N THR A 144 -4.12 18.40 16.54
CA THR A 144 -2.66 18.53 16.45
C THR A 144 -2.06 18.11 17.79
N ILE A 145 -1.16 17.13 17.76
CA ILE A 145 -0.48 16.62 18.94
C ILE A 145 0.53 17.67 19.41
N ASP A 146 0.31 18.17 20.63
CA ASP A 146 1.24 19.05 21.32
C ASP A 146 2.21 18.27 22.23
N ASP A 147 3.27 18.95 22.67
CA ASP A 147 4.31 18.35 23.53
C ASP A 147 3.81 18.09 24.97
N ASN A 148 2.66 18.68 25.36
CA ASN A 148 2.10 18.66 26.71
C ASN A 148 0.84 17.78 26.81
N LEU A 149 0.73 16.77 25.95
CA LEU A 149 -0.41 15.86 25.93
C LEU A 149 -0.50 15.08 27.26
N ASN A 150 -1.33 15.58 28.18
CA ASN A 150 -1.49 15.06 29.54
C ASN A 150 -2.69 14.12 29.71
N THR A 151 -3.64 14.14 28.78
CA THR A 151 -4.87 13.31 28.76
C THR A 151 -4.91 12.39 27.54
N GLY A 152 -6.05 11.73 27.30
CA GLY A 152 -6.30 11.03 26.04
C GLY A 152 -6.29 11.98 24.84
N VAL A 153 -6.19 11.43 23.63
CA VAL A 153 -6.17 12.20 22.38
C VAL A 153 -7.59 12.63 22.01
N PRO A 154 -7.93 13.93 22.04
CA PRO A 154 -9.26 14.41 21.64
C PRO A 154 -9.49 14.27 20.14
N LEU A 155 -10.75 14.44 19.71
CA LEU A 155 -11.11 14.55 18.29
C LEU A 155 -10.67 15.88 17.65
N GLY A 156 -10.39 16.87 18.51
CA GLY A 156 -9.83 18.17 18.15
C GLY A 156 -10.77 19.08 17.36
N GLN A 157 -10.17 19.98 16.59
CA GLN A 157 -10.88 20.99 15.82
C GLN A 157 -11.66 20.35 14.66
N VAL A 158 -12.94 20.72 14.57
CA VAL A 158 -13.82 20.30 13.47
C VAL A 158 -13.42 21.03 12.18
N PHE A 159 -13.39 20.30 11.06
CA PHE A 159 -13.15 20.87 9.75
C PHE A 159 -14.22 21.89 9.38
N HIS A 160 -13.84 22.89 8.57
CA HIS A 160 -14.73 23.96 8.12
C HIS A 160 -16.04 23.39 7.55
N ASN A 161 -17.14 24.11 7.75
CA ASN A 161 -18.48 23.73 7.28
C ASN A 161 -19.02 22.42 7.89
N ASN A 162 -18.48 21.95 9.01
CA ASN A 162 -19.01 20.82 9.76
C ASN A 162 -19.22 21.18 11.24
N ARG A 163 -20.03 20.38 11.91
CA ARG A 163 -20.30 20.42 13.35
C ARG A 163 -20.30 19.00 13.89
N LEU A 164 -19.71 18.83 15.06
CA LEU A 164 -19.80 17.61 15.86
C LEU A 164 -20.73 17.83 17.04
N PHE A 165 -21.57 16.85 17.31
CA PHE A 165 -22.44 16.79 18.47
C PHE A 165 -22.22 15.50 19.24
N VAL A 166 -22.52 15.51 20.53
CA VAL A 166 -22.63 14.30 21.34
C VAL A 166 -24.06 14.24 21.84
N LEU A 167 -24.84 13.28 21.34
CA LEU A 167 -26.29 13.22 21.54
C LEU A 167 -26.71 11.92 22.22
N ASP A 168 -27.83 11.95 22.92
CA ASP A 168 -28.53 10.75 23.39
C ASP A 168 -29.30 10.04 22.24
N GLU A 169 -30.09 9.03 22.59
CA GLU A 169 -30.93 8.28 21.65
C GLU A 169 -32.13 9.07 21.13
N PHE A 170 -32.50 10.16 21.81
CA PHE A 170 -33.62 11.04 21.47
C PHE A 170 -33.18 12.31 20.73
N ASN A 171 -31.91 12.37 20.28
CA ASN A 171 -31.28 13.52 19.63
C ASN A 171 -31.12 14.77 20.53
N HIS A 172 -31.07 14.61 21.86
CA HIS A 172 -30.73 15.70 22.77
C HIS A 172 -29.22 15.77 23.03
N PRO A 173 -28.61 16.97 23.04
CA PRO A 173 -27.23 17.14 23.49
C PRO A 173 -27.04 16.66 24.93
N VAL A 174 -26.01 15.84 25.15
CA VAL A 174 -25.67 15.36 26.50
C VAL A 174 -24.81 16.39 27.26
N PRO A 175 -24.89 16.46 28.60
CA PRO A 175 -24.02 17.32 29.41
C PRO A 175 -22.53 16.95 29.30
N LEU A 176 -21.66 17.84 29.80
CA LEU A 176 -20.23 17.53 29.93
C LEU A 176 -20.01 16.23 30.71
N HIS A 177 -19.03 15.46 30.28
CA HIS A 177 -18.61 14.15 30.81
C HIS A 177 -19.63 13.02 30.71
N VAL A 178 -20.82 13.25 30.14
CA VAL A 178 -21.80 12.21 29.83
C VAL A 178 -21.47 11.58 28.48
N ILE A 179 -21.55 10.24 28.42
CA ILE A 179 -21.33 9.50 27.17
C ILE A 179 -22.59 9.59 26.31
N GLY A 180 -22.41 9.93 25.05
CA GLY A 180 -23.46 9.87 24.03
C GLY A 180 -22.87 9.44 22.68
N GLU A 181 -23.71 9.44 21.66
CA GLU A 181 -23.30 9.14 20.29
C GLU A 181 -22.76 10.39 19.60
N ILE A 182 -21.60 10.27 18.96
CA ILE A 182 -21.01 11.31 18.14
C ILE A 182 -21.83 11.43 16.86
N CYS A 183 -22.34 12.62 16.59
CA CYS A 183 -23.14 12.90 15.40
C CYS A 183 -22.51 14.04 14.59
N VAL A 184 -22.66 13.99 13.27
CA VAL A 184 -22.03 14.93 12.33
C VAL A 184 -23.08 15.66 11.51
N GLU A 185 -22.98 16.98 11.44
CA GLU A 185 -23.69 17.81 10.47
C GLU A 185 -22.66 18.50 9.58
N GLY A 186 -22.84 18.55 8.27
CA GLY A 186 -22.04 19.45 7.44
C GLY A 186 -21.78 19.02 6.01
N ALA A 187 -20.85 19.74 5.38
CA ALA A 187 -20.46 19.55 3.99
C ALA A 187 -19.77 18.19 3.76
N ALA A 188 -19.09 17.63 4.76
CA ALA A 188 -18.36 16.37 4.66
C ALA A 188 -19.27 15.14 4.51
N LEU A 189 -20.58 15.27 4.75
CA LEU A 189 -21.50 14.13 4.69
C LEU A 189 -21.67 13.59 3.27
N ALA A 190 -21.66 12.26 3.15
CA ALA A 190 -22.11 11.52 1.98
C ALA A 190 -23.62 11.72 1.73
N VAL A 191 -24.10 11.30 0.56
CA VAL A 191 -25.54 11.23 0.26
C VAL A 191 -26.21 10.10 1.05
N GLY A 192 -25.49 9.02 1.30
CA GLY A 192 -25.99 7.82 1.95
C GLY A 192 -25.38 6.54 1.38
N TYR A 193 -26.13 5.45 1.45
CA TYR A 193 -25.71 4.12 1.01
C TYR A 193 -26.41 3.76 -0.31
N ARG A 194 -25.62 3.26 -1.28
CA ARG A 194 -26.14 2.87 -2.59
C ARG A 194 -27.08 1.67 -2.43
N ASN A 195 -28.28 1.75 -3.02
CA ASN A 195 -29.32 0.71 -2.97
C ASN A 195 -29.80 0.34 -1.55
N LEU A 196 -29.56 1.20 -0.55
CA LEU A 196 -29.94 0.96 0.85
C LEU A 196 -30.65 2.20 1.44
N PRO A 197 -31.84 2.56 0.93
CA PRO A 197 -32.54 3.78 1.34
C PRO A 197 -33.03 3.74 2.80
N GLU A 198 -33.37 2.56 3.31
CA GLU A 198 -33.83 2.40 4.70
C GLU A 198 -32.71 2.71 5.70
N ILE A 199 -31.55 2.09 5.52
CA ILE A 199 -30.35 2.37 6.34
C ILE A 199 -29.91 3.82 6.16
N THR A 200 -30.04 4.38 4.96
CA THR A 200 -29.75 5.80 4.72
C THR A 200 -30.65 6.69 5.57
N ARG A 201 -31.97 6.47 5.59
CA ARG A 201 -32.89 7.26 6.43
C ARG A 201 -32.65 7.06 7.92
N GLU A 202 -32.27 5.86 8.35
CA GLU A 202 -31.93 5.57 9.74
C GLU A 202 -30.70 6.35 10.21
N LYS A 203 -29.62 6.36 9.41
CA LYS A 203 -28.34 6.98 9.78
C LYS A 203 -28.25 8.47 9.47
N PHE A 204 -28.92 8.94 8.41
CA PHE A 204 -28.94 10.33 7.95
C PHE A 204 -30.30 10.95 8.25
N GLN A 205 -30.43 11.45 9.48
CA GLN A 205 -31.68 11.94 10.05
C GLN A 205 -31.81 13.46 9.87
N PRO A 206 -33.03 14.03 9.91
CA PRO A 206 -33.20 15.46 10.09
C PRO A 206 -32.50 15.94 11.37
N ASN A 207 -31.89 17.12 11.31
CA ASN A 207 -31.20 17.68 12.44
C ASN A 207 -32.17 18.19 13.52
N PHE A 208 -31.87 17.91 14.79
CA PHE A 208 -32.67 18.30 15.96
C PHE A 208 -32.82 19.82 16.16
N LEU A 209 -31.96 20.63 15.53
CA LEU A 209 -32.07 22.08 15.52
C LEU A 209 -33.17 22.60 14.57
N ASN A 210 -33.94 21.72 13.92
CA ASN A 210 -34.99 22.06 12.95
C ASN A 210 -34.49 22.97 11.80
N SER A 211 -33.21 22.85 11.46
CA SER A 211 -32.53 23.73 10.49
C SER A 211 -32.70 23.29 9.02
N GLY A 212 -33.48 22.23 8.77
CA GLY A 212 -33.57 21.58 7.45
C GLY A 212 -32.30 20.83 7.04
N LYS A 213 -31.28 20.78 7.90
CA LYS A 213 -30.02 20.07 7.65
C LYS A 213 -30.12 18.60 8.04
N ILE A 214 -29.18 17.82 7.52
CA ILE A 214 -29.01 16.40 7.84
C ILE A 214 -27.97 16.23 8.95
N LEU A 215 -28.31 15.36 9.89
CA LEU A 215 -27.45 14.85 10.95
C LEU A 215 -27.13 13.38 10.65
N PHE A 216 -25.85 13.05 10.61
CA PHE A 216 -25.36 11.69 10.48
C PHE A 216 -25.01 11.10 11.84
N ARG A 217 -25.62 9.96 12.19
CA ARG A 217 -25.34 9.18 13.39
C ARG A 217 -24.22 8.17 13.11
N THR A 218 -23.05 8.37 13.72
CA THR A 218 -21.81 7.65 13.37
C THR A 218 -21.74 6.22 13.93
N GLY A 219 -22.53 5.93 14.97
CA GLY A 219 -22.38 4.76 15.83
C GLY A 219 -21.16 4.81 16.76
N ASP A 220 -20.35 5.88 16.73
CA ASP A 220 -19.23 6.10 17.65
C ASP A 220 -19.73 6.77 18.94
N LEU A 221 -19.25 6.28 20.07
CA LEU A 221 -19.52 6.84 21.40
C LEU A 221 -18.42 7.83 21.77
N GLY A 222 -18.82 8.97 22.32
CA GLY A 222 -17.93 10.02 22.77
C GLY A 222 -18.46 10.75 24.00
N LYS A 223 -17.61 11.55 24.63
CA LYS A 223 -18.01 12.46 25.70
C LYS A 223 -17.31 13.81 25.51
N GLN A 224 -17.98 14.89 25.88
CA GLN A 224 -17.33 16.20 25.94
C GLN A 224 -16.58 16.33 27.26
N ILE A 225 -15.27 16.56 27.22
CA ILE A 225 -14.45 16.81 28.42
C ILE A 225 -14.33 18.29 28.77
N ALA A 226 -14.61 19.14 27.80
CA ALA A 226 -14.77 20.59 27.92
C ALA A 226 -15.66 21.06 26.76
N PRO A 227 -16.23 22.28 26.80
CA PRO A 227 -17.03 22.80 25.70
C PRO A 227 -16.27 22.71 24.37
N GLY A 228 -16.83 21.95 23.42
CA GLY A 228 -16.23 21.73 22.09
C GLY A 228 -15.07 20.73 22.02
N VAL A 229 -14.64 20.14 23.15
CA VAL A 229 -13.56 19.15 23.21
C VAL A 229 -14.15 17.77 23.45
N ILE A 230 -14.17 16.94 22.41
CA ILE A 230 -14.75 15.58 22.44
C ILE A 230 -13.64 14.53 22.53
N GLU A 231 -13.80 13.57 23.43
CA GLU A 231 -13.01 12.34 23.47
C GLU A 231 -13.80 11.18 22.87
N PHE A 232 -13.11 10.35 22.09
CA PHE A 232 -13.65 9.09 21.58
C PHE A 232 -13.57 8.00 22.65
N ILE A 233 -14.69 7.31 22.89
CA ILE A 233 -14.82 6.24 23.88
C ILE A 233 -14.79 4.86 23.23
N GLY A 234 -15.54 4.67 22.15
CA GLY A 234 -15.68 3.37 21.50
C GLY A 234 -16.82 3.36 20.48
N ARG A 235 -17.35 2.17 20.15
CA ARG A 235 -18.51 2.03 19.26
C ARG A 235 -19.73 1.50 19.99
N LYS A 236 -20.91 1.87 19.50
CA LYS A 236 -22.22 1.35 19.94
C LYS A 236 -22.54 0.00 19.29
N ASP A 237 -22.00 -0.24 18.09
CA ASP A 237 -22.16 -1.50 17.34
C ASP A 237 -20.92 -2.40 17.46
N ASN A 238 -20.96 -3.56 16.80
CA ASN A 238 -19.89 -4.56 16.80
C ASN A 238 -18.78 -4.29 15.77
N GLN A 239 -18.86 -3.19 15.00
CA GLN A 239 -17.83 -2.90 14.00
C GLN A 239 -16.53 -2.50 14.69
N VAL A 240 -15.41 -2.87 14.07
CA VAL A 240 -14.10 -2.59 14.65
C VAL A 240 -13.09 -2.11 13.61
N LYS A 241 -12.07 -1.42 14.09
CA LYS A 241 -10.95 -0.96 13.27
C LYS A 241 -9.77 -1.90 13.49
N VAL A 242 -9.41 -2.65 12.47
CA VAL A 242 -8.32 -3.64 12.49
C VAL A 242 -7.29 -3.22 11.46
N ASN A 243 -6.06 -2.93 11.89
CA ASN A 243 -4.97 -2.46 11.04
C ASN A 243 -5.34 -1.24 10.16
N GLY A 244 -6.20 -0.36 10.66
CA GLY A 244 -6.66 0.83 9.97
C GLY A 244 -7.89 0.69 9.11
N TYR A 245 -8.39 -0.53 8.95
CA TYR A 245 -9.55 -0.82 8.12
C TYR A 245 -10.76 -1.03 9.00
N ARG A 246 -11.89 -0.45 8.56
CA ARG A 246 -13.18 -0.71 9.19
C ARG A 246 -13.63 -2.09 8.75
N VAL A 247 -13.69 -3.03 9.70
CA VAL A 247 -14.13 -4.39 9.47
C VAL A 247 -15.49 -4.57 10.13
N ASP A 248 -16.41 -5.14 9.37
CA ASP A 248 -17.67 -5.64 9.90
C ASP A 248 -17.49 -7.15 10.20
N PRO A 249 -17.49 -7.57 11.47
CA PRO A 249 -17.38 -8.99 11.79
C PRO A 249 -18.45 -9.84 11.12
N GLY A 250 -19.65 -9.30 10.88
CA GLY A 250 -20.73 -10.01 10.20
C GLY A 250 -20.42 -10.37 8.75
N GLU A 251 -19.62 -9.55 8.05
CA GLU A 251 -19.14 -9.88 6.70
C GLU A 251 -18.22 -11.12 6.73
N LEU A 252 -17.33 -11.19 7.71
CA LEU A 252 -16.45 -12.34 7.89
C LEU A 252 -17.20 -13.58 8.35
N GLU A 253 -18.18 -13.44 9.25
CA GLU A 253 -19.07 -14.54 9.64
C GLU A 253 -19.79 -15.13 8.41
N TYR A 254 -20.30 -14.27 7.53
CA TYR A 254 -20.89 -14.67 6.26
C TYR A 254 -19.88 -15.39 5.35
N GLN A 255 -18.66 -14.89 5.18
CA GLN A 255 -17.66 -15.59 4.35
C GLN A 255 -17.25 -16.92 4.97
N ILE A 256 -17.02 -16.99 6.28
CA ILE A 256 -16.61 -18.22 6.97
C ILE A 256 -17.70 -19.29 6.86
N SER A 257 -18.97 -18.92 7.04
CA SER A 257 -20.11 -19.85 6.90
C SER A 257 -20.33 -20.39 5.48
N ARG A 258 -19.63 -19.86 4.46
CA ARG A 258 -19.62 -20.44 3.11
C ARG A 258 -18.64 -21.60 2.95
N TYR A 259 -17.79 -21.85 3.95
CA TYR A 259 -16.96 -23.04 4.01
C TYR A 259 -17.85 -24.23 4.40
N ALA A 260 -17.91 -25.27 3.57
CA ALA A 260 -18.96 -26.29 3.61
C ALA A 260 -19.05 -27.03 4.96
N GLU A 261 -17.93 -27.15 5.67
CA GLU A 261 -17.80 -27.85 6.94
C GLU A 261 -18.11 -26.96 8.17
N ILE A 262 -18.39 -25.66 8.00
CA ILE A 262 -18.74 -24.75 9.10
C ILE A 262 -20.23 -24.43 9.07
N GLU A 263 -20.95 -24.81 10.12
CA GLU A 263 -22.40 -24.58 10.22
C GLU A 263 -22.73 -23.13 10.58
N LYS A 264 -21.94 -22.55 11.48
CA LYS A 264 -22.13 -21.19 11.98
C LYS A 264 -20.81 -20.61 12.45
N ALA A 265 -20.61 -19.32 12.19
CA ALA A 265 -19.43 -18.59 12.64
C ALA A 265 -19.85 -17.35 13.43
N ILE A 266 -19.05 -17.00 14.44
CA ILE A 266 -19.14 -15.74 15.19
C ILE A 266 -17.74 -15.15 15.20
N VAL A 267 -17.59 -13.89 14.80
CA VAL A 267 -16.29 -13.20 14.77
C VAL A 267 -16.33 -12.09 15.80
N LEU A 268 -15.38 -12.12 16.74
CA LEU A 268 -15.30 -11.13 17.82
C LEU A 268 -13.96 -10.39 17.79
N PRO A 269 -13.97 -9.07 18.06
CA PRO A 269 -12.76 -8.34 18.34
C PRO A 269 -12.17 -8.77 19.67
N ILE A 270 -10.86 -9.01 19.69
CA ILE A 270 -10.07 -9.27 20.90
C ILE A 270 -8.95 -8.25 20.97
N GLU A 271 -8.70 -7.70 22.16
CA GLU A 271 -7.60 -6.77 22.39
C GLU A 271 -6.37 -7.55 22.86
N VAL A 272 -5.28 -7.45 22.09
CA VAL A 272 -3.99 -8.09 22.37
C VAL A 272 -2.91 -7.02 22.26
N ASN A 273 -2.19 -6.74 23.34
CA ASN A 273 -1.11 -5.74 23.38
C ASN A 273 -1.53 -4.36 22.84
N ASN A 274 -2.68 -3.83 23.27
CA ASN A 274 -3.28 -2.56 22.81
C ASN A 274 -3.62 -2.52 21.31
N GLN A 275 -3.74 -3.67 20.65
CA GLN A 275 -4.21 -3.77 19.27
C GLN A 275 -5.46 -4.64 19.18
N ILE A 276 -6.42 -4.19 18.38
CA ILE A 276 -7.62 -4.97 18.10
C ILE A 276 -7.28 -5.99 17.02
N GLN A 277 -7.50 -7.26 17.33
CA GLN A 277 -7.43 -8.39 16.41
C GLN A 277 -8.80 -9.09 16.34
N LEU A 278 -8.96 -10.01 15.40
CA LEU A 278 -10.20 -10.76 15.22
C LEU A 278 -9.99 -12.23 15.60
N SER A 279 -10.93 -12.78 16.36
CA SER A 279 -11.03 -14.22 16.63
C SER A 279 -12.32 -14.77 16.04
N ALA A 280 -12.24 -15.86 15.29
CA ALA A 280 -13.39 -16.57 14.74
C ALA A 280 -13.72 -17.81 15.57
N TYR A 281 -14.95 -17.89 16.03
CA TYR A 281 -15.52 -19.06 16.70
C TYR A 281 -16.40 -19.78 15.69
N CYS A 282 -16.07 -21.02 15.37
CA CYS A 282 -16.70 -21.79 14.30
C CYS A 282 -17.39 -23.02 14.88
N GLN A 283 -18.68 -23.18 14.62
CA GLN A 283 -19.42 -24.38 14.96
C GLN A 283 -19.20 -25.45 13.90
N THR A 284 -18.65 -26.59 14.30
CA THR A 284 -18.43 -27.75 13.43
C THR A 284 -18.20 -29.03 14.25
N ASP A 285 -18.64 -30.16 13.70
CA ASP A 285 -18.32 -31.51 14.20
C ASP A 285 -17.17 -32.17 13.42
N LYS A 286 -16.63 -31.48 12.42
CA LYS A 286 -15.52 -31.96 11.58
C LYS A 286 -14.19 -31.44 12.10
N ASP A 287 -13.15 -32.24 11.92
CA ASP A 287 -11.78 -31.80 12.15
C ASP A 287 -11.32 -31.00 10.92
N ILE A 288 -11.21 -29.68 11.06
CA ILE A 288 -10.85 -28.75 9.97
C ILE A 288 -9.48 -28.17 10.26
N LYS A 289 -8.60 -28.20 9.26
CA LYS A 289 -7.31 -27.53 9.35
C LYS A 289 -7.49 -26.03 9.20
N ILE A 290 -7.01 -25.26 10.16
CA ILE A 290 -7.04 -23.78 10.14
C ILE A 290 -6.43 -23.22 8.84
N SER A 291 -5.39 -23.88 8.29
CA SER A 291 -4.76 -23.50 7.02
C SER A 291 -5.73 -23.49 5.84
N GLU A 292 -6.65 -24.45 5.77
CA GLU A 292 -7.61 -24.58 4.65
C GLU A 292 -8.65 -23.45 4.69
N ILE A 293 -9.15 -23.12 5.89
CA ILE A 293 -10.07 -21.99 6.08
C ILE A 293 -9.37 -20.67 5.75
N ARG A 294 -8.11 -20.47 6.19
CA ARG A 294 -7.35 -19.26 5.85
C ARG A 294 -7.14 -19.13 4.35
N GLU A 295 -6.79 -20.22 3.66
CA GLU A 295 -6.61 -20.21 2.21
C GLU A 295 -7.93 -19.93 1.48
N PHE A 296 -9.04 -20.47 1.97
CA PHE A 296 -10.37 -20.15 1.46
C PHE A 296 -10.71 -18.66 1.62
N LEU A 297 -10.55 -18.10 2.82
CA LEU A 297 -10.85 -16.69 3.09
C LEU A 297 -9.96 -15.74 2.30
N ALA A 298 -8.69 -16.08 2.10
CA ALA A 298 -7.74 -15.27 1.32
C ALA A 298 -8.13 -15.08 -0.16
N LYS A 299 -9.08 -15.89 -0.68
CA LYS A 299 -9.64 -15.72 -2.04
C LYS A 299 -10.66 -14.59 -2.12
N TYR A 300 -11.30 -14.24 -1.01
CA TYR A 300 -12.44 -13.31 -0.96
C TYR A 300 -12.20 -12.09 -0.09
N SER A 301 -11.27 -12.17 0.86
CA SER A 301 -10.98 -11.12 1.82
C SER A 301 -9.49 -10.78 1.80
N PRO A 302 -9.13 -9.49 1.94
CA PRO A 302 -7.75 -9.10 2.16
C PRO A 302 -7.17 -9.81 3.38
N VAL A 303 -5.88 -10.18 3.29
CA VAL A 303 -5.17 -10.94 4.33
C VAL A 303 -5.28 -10.31 5.73
N TYR A 304 -5.31 -8.97 5.81
CA TYR A 304 -5.41 -8.23 7.08
C TYR A 304 -6.80 -8.31 7.74
N MET A 305 -7.85 -8.74 7.03
CA MET A 305 -9.19 -8.97 7.58
C MET A 305 -9.39 -10.40 8.08
N ILE A 306 -8.50 -11.33 7.71
CA ILE A 306 -8.63 -12.73 8.12
C ILE A 306 -8.38 -12.85 9.63
N PRO A 307 -9.25 -13.52 10.39
CA PRO A 307 -9.09 -13.71 11.83
C PRO A 307 -7.71 -14.24 12.22
N SER A 308 -7.15 -13.68 13.29
CA SER A 308 -5.87 -14.10 13.88
C SER A 308 -5.96 -15.48 14.52
N SER A 309 -7.11 -15.84 15.09
CA SER A 309 -7.37 -17.14 15.70
C SER A 309 -8.68 -17.75 15.21
N PHE A 310 -8.72 -19.08 15.20
CA PHE A 310 -9.92 -19.88 14.92
C PHE A 310 -10.12 -20.85 16.07
N ILE A 311 -11.33 -20.88 16.64
CA ILE A 311 -11.71 -21.74 17.77
C ILE A 311 -12.90 -22.58 17.32
N PHE A 312 -12.75 -23.91 17.33
CA PHE A 312 -13.80 -24.81 16.86
C PHE A 312 -14.64 -25.34 18.01
N LEU A 313 -15.96 -25.27 17.89
CA LEU A 313 -16.88 -25.69 18.92
C LEU A 313 -17.90 -26.67 18.32
N LYS A 314 -18.23 -27.75 19.04
CA LYS A 314 -19.37 -28.58 18.64
C LYS A 314 -20.68 -27.81 18.72
N GLN A 315 -20.79 -26.90 19.70
CA GLN A 315 -21.95 -26.06 19.89
C GLN A 315 -21.55 -24.74 20.57
N PHE A 316 -22.22 -23.66 20.19
CA PHE A 316 -22.04 -22.37 20.84
C PHE A 316 -22.58 -22.36 22.27
N PRO A 317 -21.84 -21.77 23.24
CA PRO A 317 -22.32 -21.61 24.60
C PRO A 317 -23.51 -20.65 24.64
N LEU A 318 -24.54 -21.03 25.39
CA LEU A 318 -25.73 -20.23 25.62
C LEU A 318 -25.79 -19.83 27.11
N THR A 319 -26.24 -18.61 27.36
CA THR A 319 -26.62 -18.12 28.69
C THR A 319 -27.80 -18.93 29.24
N LYS A 320 -28.08 -18.80 30.54
CA LYS A 320 -29.25 -19.40 31.22
C LYS A 320 -30.61 -19.05 30.58
N HIS A 321 -30.65 -18.00 29.75
CA HIS A 321 -31.83 -17.53 29.03
C HIS A 321 -31.85 -17.96 27.55
N GLY A 322 -30.95 -18.86 27.13
CA GLY A 322 -30.91 -19.38 25.75
C GLY A 322 -30.30 -18.43 24.71
N LYS A 323 -29.74 -17.28 25.12
CA LYS A 323 -29.00 -16.36 24.23
C LYS A 323 -27.53 -16.75 24.14
N LEU A 324 -26.86 -16.45 23.02
CA LEU A 324 -25.42 -16.66 22.83
C LEU A 324 -24.60 -16.00 23.95
N ASP A 325 -23.72 -16.77 24.60
CA ASP A 325 -22.84 -16.26 25.65
C ASP A 325 -21.51 -15.77 25.07
N LEU A 326 -21.50 -14.52 24.61
CA LEU A 326 -20.30 -13.87 24.06
C LEU A 326 -19.16 -13.77 25.08
N ARG A 327 -19.47 -13.67 26.38
CA ARG A 327 -18.43 -13.59 27.41
C ARG A 327 -17.71 -14.92 27.55
N SER A 328 -18.46 -16.03 27.54
CA SER A 328 -17.87 -17.36 27.50
C SER A 328 -17.04 -17.56 26.24
N LEU A 329 -17.50 -17.07 25.07
CA LEU A 329 -16.70 -17.14 23.85
C LEU A 329 -15.37 -16.39 23.98
N VAL A 330 -15.37 -15.11 24.39
CA VAL A 330 -14.14 -14.32 24.55
C VAL A 330 -13.19 -14.94 25.60
N ALA A 331 -13.71 -15.63 26.60
CA ALA A 331 -12.91 -16.31 27.60
C ALA A 331 -12.22 -17.58 27.07
N LEU A 332 -12.71 -18.20 25.99
CA LEU A 332 -12.03 -19.30 25.32
C LEU A 332 -10.77 -18.76 24.66
N LYS A 333 -9.61 -19.10 25.22
CA LYS A 333 -8.35 -18.71 24.62
C LYS A 333 -8.02 -19.69 23.48
N PRO A 334 -7.34 -19.24 22.42
CA PRO A 334 -6.77 -20.15 21.41
C PRO A 334 -5.90 -21.25 22.05
N THR A 335 -5.34 -20.94 23.23
CA THR A 335 -4.53 -21.82 24.07
C THR A 335 -5.24 -23.11 24.51
N ASP A 336 -6.58 -23.11 24.64
CA ASP A 336 -7.33 -24.26 25.15
C ASP A 336 -7.51 -25.38 24.11
N GLN A 337 -7.20 -25.10 22.84
CA GLN A 337 -7.14 -26.08 21.75
C GLN A 337 -5.71 -26.31 21.24
N LEU A 338 -4.68 -25.90 21.98
CA LEU A 338 -3.32 -26.33 21.70
C LEU A 338 -3.28 -27.86 21.88
N THR A 339 -3.52 -28.59 20.79
CA THR A 339 -2.73 -29.78 20.52
C THR A 339 -1.30 -29.38 20.82
N GLN A 340 -0.73 -29.98 21.87
CA GLN A 340 0.69 -29.90 22.14
C GLN A 340 1.39 -30.39 20.86
N VAL A 341 1.67 -29.47 19.94
CA VAL A 341 2.69 -29.73 18.94
C VAL A 341 3.95 -29.79 19.77
N SER A 342 4.41 -31.03 20.03
CA SER A 342 5.60 -31.29 20.81
C SER A 342 6.71 -30.38 20.27
N TYR A 343 7.27 -29.55 21.14
CA TYR A 343 8.32 -28.61 20.78
C TYR A 343 9.37 -29.34 19.94
N THR A 344 9.58 -28.84 18.73
CA THR A 344 10.57 -29.38 17.80
C THR A 344 11.62 -28.32 17.55
N ALA A 345 12.85 -28.59 17.98
CA ALA A 345 13.99 -27.71 17.80
C ALA A 345 14.34 -27.50 16.31
N PRO A 346 14.97 -26.36 15.95
CA PRO A 346 15.46 -26.12 14.60
C PRO A 346 16.50 -27.16 14.17
N ARG A 347 16.38 -27.63 12.92
CA ARG A 347 17.18 -28.73 12.36
C ARG A 347 18.40 -28.27 11.57
N ASN A 348 18.40 -27.00 11.15
CA ASN A 348 19.44 -26.42 10.31
C ASN A 348 19.63 -24.93 10.61
N THR A 349 20.70 -24.34 10.09
CA THR A 349 21.08 -22.94 10.32
C THR A 349 20.00 -21.94 9.90
N LEU A 350 19.26 -22.22 8.82
CA LEU A 350 18.18 -21.35 8.35
C LEU A 350 17.02 -21.35 9.35
N GLU A 351 16.54 -22.53 9.76
CA GLU A 351 15.51 -22.66 10.78
C GLU A 351 15.92 -21.99 12.09
N SER A 352 17.18 -22.15 12.55
CA SER A 352 17.68 -21.50 13.76
C SER A 352 17.63 -19.97 13.67
N LYS A 353 18.01 -19.39 12.53
CA LYS A 353 17.92 -17.94 12.31
C LYS A 353 16.46 -17.46 12.31
N LEU A 354 15.57 -18.20 11.65
CA LEU A 354 14.15 -17.86 11.60
C LEU A 354 13.49 -17.93 12.97
N VAL A 355 13.81 -18.96 13.78
CA VAL A 355 13.36 -19.07 15.18
C VAL A 355 13.82 -17.84 15.96
N HIS A 356 15.11 -17.47 15.87
CA HIS A 356 15.64 -16.30 16.57
C HIS A 356 14.90 -15.00 16.20
N ILE A 357 14.61 -14.80 14.90
CA ILE A 357 13.84 -13.65 14.41
C ILE A 357 12.44 -13.64 15.04
N TRP A 358 11.75 -14.80 15.05
CA TRP A 358 10.41 -14.92 15.62
C TRP A 358 10.40 -14.67 17.13
N GLU A 359 11.33 -15.26 17.88
CA GLU A 359 11.41 -15.11 19.33
C GLU A 359 11.65 -13.64 19.72
N LYS A 360 12.48 -12.93 18.96
CA LYS A 360 12.73 -11.49 19.15
C LYS A 360 11.49 -10.64 18.87
N ILE A 361 10.73 -10.96 17.82
CA ILE A 361 9.56 -10.16 17.40
C ILE A 361 8.32 -10.45 18.24
N LEU A 362 8.08 -11.73 18.55
CA LEU A 362 6.96 -12.19 19.37
C LEU A 362 7.24 -12.09 20.87
N THR A 363 8.49 -11.85 21.27
CA THR A 363 8.94 -11.81 22.67
C THR A 363 8.55 -13.09 23.44
N LYS A 364 8.59 -14.23 22.74
CA LYS A 364 8.18 -15.56 23.26
C LYS A 364 9.30 -16.56 23.03
N HIS A 365 9.60 -17.39 24.03
CA HIS A 365 10.58 -18.47 23.97
C HIS A 365 10.13 -19.64 24.86
N PRO A 366 10.33 -20.91 24.45
CA PRO A 366 10.88 -21.34 23.16
C PRO A 366 9.81 -21.36 22.05
N ILE A 367 10.23 -21.19 20.79
CA ILE A 367 9.38 -21.39 19.60
C ILE A 367 9.85 -22.65 18.83
N GLY A 368 8.93 -23.58 18.58
CA GLY A 368 9.16 -24.78 17.78
C GLY A 368 9.01 -24.53 16.28
N ILE A 369 9.67 -25.35 15.44
CA ILE A 369 9.66 -25.12 13.98
C ILE A 369 8.28 -25.35 13.32
N PHE A 370 7.40 -26.09 13.97
CA PHE A 370 6.03 -26.36 13.53
C PHE A 370 5.00 -25.43 14.20
N ASP A 371 5.44 -24.55 15.11
CA ASP A 371 4.54 -23.59 15.73
C ASP A 371 3.98 -22.66 14.66
N ASN A 372 2.65 -22.50 14.68
CA ASN A 372 1.98 -21.58 13.78
C ASN A 372 2.10 -20.15 14.30
N PHE A 373 2.64 -19.26 13.47
CA PHE A 373 2.88 -17.85 13.77
C PHE A 373 1.67 -17.16 14.40
N PHE A 374 0.47 -17.40 13.87
CA PHE A 374 -0.74 -16.74 14.32
C PHE A 374 -1.29 -17.33 15.62
N GLU A 375 -1.08 -18.63 15.85
CA GLU A 375 -1.53 -19.31 17.07
C GLU A 375 -0.66 -18.94 18.28
N ILE A 376 0.59 -18.55 18.05
CA ILE A 376 1.50 -18.12 19.11
C ILE A 376 1.51 -16.60 19.35
N GLY A 377 0.52 -15.87 18.83
CA GLY A 377 0.32 -14.43 19.07
C GLY A 377 0.77 -13.51 17.93
N GLY A 378 1.19 -14.07 16.79
CA GLY A 378 1.53 -13.31 15.60
C GLY A 378 0.30 -12.75 14.87
N HIS A 379 0.48 -11.64 14.17
CA HIS A 379 -0.53 -11.02 13.30
C HIS A 379 0.16 -10.36 12.09
N SER A 380 -0.62 -9.82 11.15
CA SER A 380 -0.12 -9.26 9.88
C SER A 380 1.00 -8.21 10.04
N LEU A 381 0.94 -7.37 11.08
CA LEU A 381 1.97 -6.36 11.35
C LEU A 381 3.28 -6.97 11.87
N LEU A 382 3.20 -7.87 12.86
CA LEU A 382 4.39 -8.61 13.32
C LEU A 382 4.98 -9.46 12.21
N LEU A 383 4.14 -10.01 11.34
CA LEU A 383 4.60 -10.74 10.16
C LEU A 383 5.37 -9.82 9.19
N SER A 384 4.88 -8.60 8.97
CA SER A 384 5.59 -7.59 8.18
C SER A 384 6.97 -7.27 8.76
N ARG A 385 7.11 -7.24 10.10
CA ARG A 385 8.41 -7.14 10.78
C ARG A 385 9.27 -8.38 10.58
N VAL A 386 8.70 -9.59 10.64
CA VAL A 386 9.44 -10.84 10.36
C VAL A 386 10.01 -10.81 8.95
N VAL A 387 9.19 -10.49 7.94
CA VAL A 387 9.65 -10.38 6.55
C VAL A 387 10.76 -9.33 6.39
N THR A 388 10.65 -8.21 7.12
CA THR A 388 11.70 -7.18 7.15
C THR A 388 13.02 -7.70 7.71
N HIS A 389 12.99 -8.43 8.82
CA HIS A 389 14.18 -9.03 9.43
C HIS A 389 14.77 -10.14 8.55
N VAL A 390 13.93 -10.99 7.98
CA VAL A 390 14.33 -12.03 7.01
C VAL A 390 15.07 -11.38 5.83
N HIS A 391 14.51 -10.33 5.24
CA HIS A 391 15.17 -9.62 4.16
C HIS A 391 16.52 -9.04 4.59
N LYS A 392 16.58 -8.36 5.74
CA LYS A 392 17.81 -7.74 6.25
C LYS A 392 18.91 -8.74 6.61
N GLU A 393 18.55 -9.88 7.21
CA GLU A 393 19.52 -10.84 7.77
C GLU A 393 19.88 -11.97 6.79
N LEU A 394 19.01 -12.27 5.81
CA LEU A 394 19.17 -13.37 4.86
C LEU A 394 19.27 -12.91 3.40
N ASN A 395 19.03 -11.63 3.09
CA ASN A 395 19.02 -11.08 1.74
C ASN A 395 18.04 -11.81 0.79
N VAL A 396 16.85 -12.17 1.30
CA VAL A 396 15.80 -12.86 0.53
C VAL A 396 14.49 -12.09 0.63
N LEU A 397 13.87 -11.84 -0.51
CA LEU A 397 12.54 -11.25 -0.61
C LEU A 397 11.46 -12.34 -0.48
N VAL A 398 10.69 -12.29 0.60
CA VAL A 398 9.52 -13.15 0.82
C VAL A 398 8.26 -12.31 0.75
N LYS A 399 7.31 -12.69 -0.11
CA LYS A 399 6.03 -11.98 -0.17
C LYS A 399 5.20 -12.30 1.08
N LEU A 400 4.60 -11.28 1.68
CA LEU A 400 3.74 -11.43 2.86
C LEU A 400 2.62 -12.46 2.65
N ALA A 401 2.01 -12.44 1.47
CA ALA A 401 0.93 -13.36 1.09
C ALA A 401 1.40 -14.83 1.00
N ASP A 402 2.66 -15.08 0.63
CA ASP A 402 3.20 -16.43 0.54
C ASP A 402 3.42 -17.02 1.94
N PHE A 403 4.00 -16.23 2.86
CA PHE A 403 4.13 -16.66 4.25
C PHE A 403 2.76 -16.94 4.89
N PHE A 404 1.75 -16.11 4.62
CA PHE A 404 0.42 -16.29 5.21
C PHE A 404 -0.19 -17.67 4.90
N LYS A 405 0.18 -18.28 3.76
CA LYS A 405 -0.24 -19.63 3.36
C LYS A 405 0.50 -20.74 4.11
N VAL A 406 1.71 -20.47 4.60
CA VAL A 406 2.57 -21.44 5.29
C VAL A 406 3.16 -20.84 6.58
N PRO A 407 2.34 -20.54 7.59
CA PRO A 407 2.72 -19.71 8.73
C PRO A 407 3.55 -20.46 9.79
N THR A 408 4.52 -21.26 9.38
CA THR A 408 5.44 -22.01 10.27
C THR A 408 6.89 -21.70 9.88
N ILE A 409 7.84 -21.94 10.79
CA ILE A 409 9.27 -21.82 10.48
C ILE A 409 9.65 -22.76 9.33
N VAL A 410 9.17 -24.00 9.34
CA VAL A 410 9.43 -24.96 8.24
C VAL A 410 8.85 -24.46 6.92
N GLY A 411 7.62 -23.93 6.94
CA GLY A 411 6.98 -23.36 5.77
C GLY A 411 7.74 -22.18 5.18
N LEU A 412 8.17 -21.25 6.03
CA LEU A 412 8.99 -20.10 5.63
C LEU A 412 10.38 -20.54 5.15
N ALA A 413 11.03 -21.49 5.82
CA ALA A 413 12.31 -22.04 5.39
C ALA A 413 12.20 -22.64 3.98
N ALA A 414 11.12 -23.40 3.70
CA ALA A 414 10.87 -23.94 2.38
C ALA A 414 10.64 -22.85 1.31
N LEU A 415 9.90 -21.78 1.63
CA LEU A 415 9.73 -20.63 0.74
C LEU A 415 11.07 -19.95 0.44
N ILE A 416 11.88 -19.72 1.47
CA ILE A 416 13.20 -19.11 1.33
C ILE A 416 14.13 -20.01 0.52
N SER A 417 14.18 -21.31 0.83
CA SER A 417 14.97 -22.26 0.05
C SER A 417 14.51 -22.30 -1.40
N LYS A 418 13.21 -22.29 -1.69
CA LYS A 418 12.71 -22.22 -3.08
C LYS A 418 13.10 -20.91 -3.77
N ALA A 419 13.04 -19.78 -3.07
CA ALA A 419 13.48 -18.48 -3.59
C ALA A 419 15.00 -18.43 -3.82
N GLN A 420 15.79 -19.06 -2.94
CA GLN A 420 17.24 -19.24 -3.06
C GLN A 420 17.63 -20.34 -4.05
N SER A 421 16.75 -21.28 -4.38
CA SER A 421 16.95 -22.26 -5.47
C SER A 421 16.69 -21.60 -6.83
N ASN A 422 15.88 -20.54 -6.85
CA ASN A 422 15.71 -19.61 -7.97
C ASN A 422 16.80 -18.52 -8.01
N TYR A 423 17.84 -18.61 -7.17
CA TYR A 423 19.10 -17.95 -7.43
C TYR A 423 19.65 -18.60 -8.70
N GLN A 424 19.40 -17.97 -9.84
CA GLN A 424 20.17 -18.30 -11.03
C GLN A 424 21.63 -18.15 -10.62
N GLU A 425 22.44 -19.19 -10.84
CA GLU A 425 23.89 -19.01 -10.86
C GLU A 425 24.19 -17.74 -11.65
N PRO A 426 25.19 -16.93 -11.23
CA PRO A 426 25.61 -15.78 -12.01
C PRO A 426 25.71 -16.22 -13.46
N ILE A 427 25.01 -15.55 -14.39
CA ILE A 427 25.02 -15.96 -15.80
C ILE A 427 26.49 -16.00 -16.21
N PRO A 428 27.06 -17.19 -16.43
CA PRO A 428 28.48 -17.30 -16.65
C PRO A 428 28.80 -16.59 -17.95
N ALA A 429 29.83 -15.76 -17.95
CA ALA A 429 30.33 -15.18 -19.19
C ALA A 429 30.72 -16.32 -20.12
N ILE A 430 30.03 -16.43 -21.25
CA ILE A 430 30.39 -17.39 -22.28
C ILE A 430 31.60 -16.87 -23.05
N ALA A 431 32.47 -17.77 -23.50
CA ALA A 431 33.57 -17.39 -24.38
C ALA A 431 33.03 -16.77 -25.68
N PRO A 432 33.76 -15.81 -26.29
CA PRO A 432 33.38 -15.24 -27.58
C PRO A 432 33.13 -16.33 -28.62
N GLN A 433 31.99 -16.25 -29.30
CA GLN A 433 31.59 -17.15 -30.38
C GLN A 433 31.22 -16.34 -31.62
N ALA A 434 31.31 -16.98 -32.79
CA ALA A 434 30.91 -16.36 -34.05
C ALA A 434 29.41 -16.04 -34.12
N SER A 435 28.58 -16.77 -33.37
CA SER A 435 27.14 -16.48 -33.24
C SER A 435 26.56 -17.09 -31.97
N TYR A 436 25.48 -16.50 -31.48
CA TYR A 436 24.80 -16.89 -30.25
C TYR A 436 23.35 -17.28 -30.54
N PRO A 437 22.74 -18.20 -29.77
CA PRO A 437 21.32 -18.46 -29.87
C PRO A 437 20.52 -17.20 -29.52
N MET A 438 19.44 -16.95 -30.24
CA MET A 438 18.49 -15.91 -29.85
C MET A 438 17.73 -16.32 -28.58
N SER A 439 17.47 -15.35 -27.71
CA SER A 439 16.50 -15.50 -26.62
C SER A 439 15.09 -15.78 -27.16
N HIS A 440 14.21 -16.33 -26.33
CA HIS A 440 12.81 -16.58 -26.73
C HIS A 440 12.10 -15.30 -27.17
N GLY A 441 12.39 -14.16 -26.54
CA GLY A 441 11.84 -12.85 -26.92
C GLY A 441 12.34 -12.39 -28.29
N GLN A 442 13.66 -12.48 -28.53
CA GLN A 442 14.25 -12.16 -29.84
C GLN A 442 13.69 -13.04 -30.96
N ARG A 443 13.59 -14.37 -30.74
CA ARG A 443 13.00 -15.28 -31.75
C ARG A 443 11.58 -14.93 -32.11
N ARG A 444 10.76 -14.55 -31.12
CA ARG A 444 9.38 -14.12 -31.37
C ARG A 444 9.35 -12.87 -32.25
N LEU A 445 10.13 -11.84 -31.93
CA LEU A 445 10.16 -10.61 -32.72
C LEU A 445 10.71 -10.84 -34.13
N TRP A 446 11.79 -11.61 -34.23
CA TRP A 446 12.36 -12.02 -35.51
C TRP A 446 11.36 -12.80 -36.36
N ALA A 447 10.63 -13.76 -35.79
CA ALA A 447 9.59 -14.50 -36.52
C ALA A 447 8.42 -13.62 -36.99
N LEU A 448 8.07 -12.57 -36.22
CA LEU A 448 7.03 -11.62 -36.64
C LEU A 448 7.48 -10.79 -37.85
N GLU A 449 8.77 -10.43 -37.93
CA GLU A 449 9.34 -9.80 -39.12
C GLU A 449 9.19 -10.68 -40.36
N PHE A 450 9.36 -12.00 -40.23
CA PHE A 450 9.19 -12.93 -41.37
C PHE A 450 7.73 -13.10 -41.82
N LEU A 451 6.77 -12.83 -40.95
CA LEU A 451 5.34 -12.91 -41.29
C LEU A 451 4.83 -11.64 -41.97
N ASP A 452 5.47 -10.50 -41.69
CA ASP A 452 5.14 -9.19 -42.27
C ASP A 452 6.40 -8.31 -42.36
N HIS A 453 7.12 -8.38 -43.50
CA HIS A 453 8.43 -7.73 -43.73
C HIS A 453 8.39 -6.18 -43.77
N ASN A 454 7.27 -5.54 -43.45
CA ASN A 454 7.08 -4.09 -43.61
C ASN A 454 6.39 -3.43 -42.41
N HIS A 455 6.65 -3.92 -41.21
CA HIS A 455 5.94 -3.52 -40.02
C HIS A 455 6.81 -2.70 -39.04
N TYR A 456 6.51 -1.41 -38.91
CA TYR A 456 7.18 -0.50 -37.96
C TYR A 456 6.58 -0.53 -36.54
N ALA A 457 5.59 -1.39 -36.21
CA ALA A 457 4.90 -1.23 -34.93
C ALA A 457 5.65 -1.76 -33.70
N TYR A 458 6.83 -2.36 -33.89
CA TYR A 458 7.80 -2.60 -32.81
C TYR A 458 8.94 -1.57 -32.75
N GLY A 459 8.92 -0.56 -33.61
CA GLY A 459 9.81 0.60 -33.48
C GLY A 459 9.51 1.37 -32.19
N MET A 460 10.54 1.92 -31.56
CA MET A 460 10.43 2.70 -30.32
C MET A 460 10.80 4.17 -30.55
N PRO A 461 10.05 4.91 -31.39
CA PRO A 461 10.42 6.28 -31.72
C PRO A 461 10.21 7.20 -30.52
N SER A 462 11.13 8.14 -30.33
CA SER A 462 10.97 9.21 -29.35
C SER A 462 11.54 10.51 -29.88
N ALA A 463 10.96 11.63 -29.45
CA ALA A 463 11.36 12.96 -29.89
C ALA A 463 11.58 13.86 -28.67
N TYR A 464 12.73 14.53 -28.64
CA TYR A 464 13.11 15.41 -27.54
C TYR A 464 13.58 16.74 -28.09
N GLN A 465 13.11 17.83 -27.49
CA GLN A 465 13.59 19.17 -27.81
C GLN A 465 14.73 19.56 -26.86
N PHE A 466 15.86 19.93 -27.43
CA PHE A 466 17.03 20.45 -26.73
C PHE A 466 17.11 21.94 -26.96
N ASN A 467 17.07 22.70 -25.86
CA ASN A 467 17.25 24.16 -25.87
C ASN A 467 18.65 24.50 -25.34
N GLY A 468 19.36 25.37 -26.04
CA GLY A 468 20.75 25.75 -25.80
C GLY A 468 21.74 25.19 -26.83
N ASP A 469 23.02 25.43 -26.58
CA ASP A 469 24.11 25.07 -27.49
C ASP A 469 24.42 23.57 -27.40
N LEU A 470 23.87 22.77 -28.32
CA LEU A 470 24.13 21.33 -28.40
C LEU A 470 25.43 21.06 -29.16
N ASN A 471 26.44 20.51 -28.48
CA ASN A 471 27.66 20.03 -29.13
C ASN A 471 27.39 18.70 -29.85
N ILE A 472 27.12 18.77 -31.15
CA ILE A 472 26.72 17.63 -31.98
C ILE A 472 27.83 16.57 -32.07
N SER A 473 29.09 16.98 -32.16
CA SER A 473 30.21 16.04 -32.21
C SER A 473 30.35 15.26 -30.90
N ALA A 474 30.17 15.92 -29.75
CA ALA A 474 30.15 15.25 -28.46
C ALA A 474 28.94 14.31 -28.31
N PHE A 475 27.78 14.73 -28.81
CA PHE A 475 26.55 13.94 -28.80
C PHE A 475 26.69 12.67 -29.64
N GLU A 476 27.18 12.77 -30.89
CA GLU A 476 27.43 11.60 -31.73
C GLU A 476 28.47 10.65 -31.11
N ASN A 477 29.56 11.21 -30.54
CA ASN A 477 30.59 10.41 -29.88
C ASN A 477 30.05 9.67 -28.63
N ALA A 478 29.09 10.25 -27.91
CA ALA A 478 28.42 9.58 -26.80
C ALA A 478 27.66 8.33 -27.27
N PHE A 479 26.97 8.41 -28.41
CA PHE A 479 26.29 7.25 -29.00
C PHE A 479 27.26 6.20 -29.53
N LYS A 480 28.36 6.60 -30.19
CA LYS A 480 29.42 5.67 -30.59
C LYS A 480 29.96 4.87 -29.39
N LYS A 481 30.22 5.54 -28.26
CA LYS A 481 30.63 4.86 -27.01
C LYS A 481 29.56 3.96 -26.41
N LEU A 482 28.28 4.32 -26.51
CA LEU A 482 27.17 3.46 -26.07
C LEU A 482 27.10 2.20 -26.93
N ILE A 483 27.25 2.32 -28.24
CA ILE A 483 27.26 1.19 -29.18
C ILE A 483 28.45 0.26 -28.91
N GLU A 484 29.64 0.81 -28.69
CA GLU A 484 30.83 0.04 -28.30
C GLU A 484 30.60 -0.73 -26.99
N ARG A 485 30.03 -0.06 -25.98
CA ARG A 485 29.77 -0.61 -24.65
C ARG A 485 28.69 -1.71 -24.65
N HIS A 486 27.63 -1.54 -25.42
CA HIS A 486 26.45 -2.39 -25.35
C HIS A 486 26.34 -3.28 -26.59
N GLU A 487 26.70 -4.56 -26.44
CA GLU A 487 26.69 -5.58 -27.51
C GLU A 487 25.40 -5.60 -28.33
N ILE A 488 24.24 -5.44 -27.67
CA ILE A 488 22.93 -5.45 -28.33
C ILE A 488 22.76 -4.35 -29.39
N LEU A 489 23.40 -3.18 -29.23
CA LEU A 489 23.32 -2.07 -30.18
C LEU A 489 24.17 -2.31 -31.45
N ARG A 490 25.06 -3.30 -31.41
CA ARG A 490 25.88 -3.78 -32.53
C ARG A 490 25.53 -5.22 -32.90
N THR A 491 24.36 -5.71 -32.49
CA THR A 491 23.89 -7.07 -32.78
C THR A 491 22.97 -7.09 -33.99
N THR A 492 23.18 -8.08 -34.86
CA THR A 492 22.35 -8.40 -36.03
C THR A 492 21.80 -9.82 -35.90
N PHE A 493 20.79 -10.16 -36.69
CA PHE A 493 20.04 -11.41 -36.59
C PHE A 493 19.94 -12.08 -37.94
N THR A 494 20.35 -13.34 -38.05
CA THR A 494 20.36 -14.08 -39.33
C THR A 494 20.07 -15.57 -39.12
N LEU A 495 19.88 -16.31 -40.21
CA LEU A 495 19.77 -17.76 -40.22
C LEU A 495 21.15 -18.39 -40.44
N ILE A 496 21.59 -19.22 -39.50
CA ILE A 496 22.77 -20.07 -39.68
C ILE A 496 22.32 -21.52 -39.56
N ASN A 497 22.50 -22.32 -40.62
CA ASN A 497 22.04 -23.71 -40.68
C ASN A 497 20.54 -23.89 -40.35
N ASN A 498 19.69 -23.00 -40.89
CA ASN A 498 18.24 -22.94 -40.62
C ASN A 498 17.86 -22.66 -39.14
N GLU A 499 18.79 -22.20 -38.31
CA GLU A 499 18.50 -21.74 -36.96
C GLU A 499 18.65 -20.21 -36.83
N PRO A 500 17.68 -19.51 -36.22
CA PRO A 500 17.78 -18.08 -35.97
C PRO A 500 18.83 -17.79 -34.89
N ARG A 501 19.87 -17.04 -35.27
CA ARG A 501 21.04 -16.74 -34.46
C ARG A 501 21.29 -15.23 -34.43
N GLN A 502 21.91 -14.76 -33.35
CA GLN A 502 22.37 -13.38 -33.23
C GLN A 502 23.89 -13.31 -33.42
N ILE A 503 24.36 -12.27 -34.12
CA ILE A 503 25.77 -11.98 -34.38
C ILE A 503 26.09 -10.64 -33.72
N VAL A 504 27.04 -10.65 -32.80
CA VAL A 504 27.52 -9.45 -32.12
C VAL A 504 28.71 -8.91 -32.91
N ASN A 505 28.52 -7.83 -33.67
CA ASN A 505 29.57 -7.24 -34.51
C ASN A 505 30.59 -6.49 -33.67
N GLU A 506 31.88 -6.57 -33.98
CA GLU A 506 32.94 -5.85 -33.26
C GLU A 506 32.78 -4.33 -33.35
N GLN A 507 32.37 -3.85 -34.53
CA GLN A 507 32.10 -2.45 -34.82
C GLN A 507 30.74 -2.35 -35.53
N MET A 508 30.12 -1.18 -35.41
CA MET A 508 28.85 -0.89 -36.05
C MET A 508 28.89 0.58 -36.49
N ASP A 509 28.68 0.81 -37.78
CA ASP A 509 28.68 2.16 -38.33
C ASP A 509 27.48 2.94 -37.80
N PHE A 510 27.74 4.13 -37.27
CA PHE A 510 26.72 5.00 -36.71
C PHE A 510 27.08 6.47 -36.93
N ALA A 511 26.11 7.24 -37.38
CA ALA A 511 26.19 8.69 -37.52
C ALA A 511 24.85 9.33 -37.19
N VAL A 512 24.90 10.54 -36.62
CA VAL A 512 23.69 11.34 -36.40
C VAL A 512 23.34 12.04 -37.71
N ASN A 513 22.19 11.73 -38.28
CA ASN A 513 21.71 12.39 -39.49
C ASN A 513 21.21 13.80 -39.14
N GLN A 514 21.81 14.83 -39.72
CA GLN A 514 21.48 16.23 -39.42
C GLN A 514 20.62 16.84 -40.53
N ILE A 515 19.53 17.49 -40.15
CA ILE A 515 18.63 18.22 -41.04
C ILE A 515 18.57 19.66 -40.55
N ASP A 516 19.03 20.59 -41.36
CA ASP A 516 19.00 22.02 -41.03
C ASP A 516 17.68 22.64 -41.49
N LEU A 517 16.94 23.23 -40.55
CA LEU A 517 15.65 23.88 -40.77
C LEU A 517 15.65 25.35 -40.30
N ILE A 518 16.80 25.94 -39.97
CA ILE A 518 16.89 27.27 -39.33
C ILE A 518 16.18 28.36 -40.15
N ASP A 519 16.31 28.33 -41.48
CA ASP A 519 15.75 29.33 -42.40
C ASP A 519 14.60 28.76 -43.27
N ASP A 520 13.96 27.67 -42.83
CA ASP A 520 12.92 27.02 -43.63
C ASP A 520 11.52 27.63 -43.41
N GLU A 521 10.93 28.21 -44.45
CA GLU A 521 9.59 28.82 -44.39
C GLU A 521 8.47 27.84 -44.00
N ASN A 522 8.69 26.53 -44.17
CA ASN A 522 7.74 25.46 -43.82
C ASN A 522 8.24 24.59 -42.66
N GLN A 523 9.06 25.14 -41.76
CA GLN A 523 9.70 24.43 -40.64
C GLN A 523 8.72 23.53 -39.86
N ALA A 524 7.53 24.02 -39.52
CA ALA A 524 6.54 23.25 -38.75
C ALA A 524 6.06 21.98 -39.49
N SER A 525 5.78 22.08 -40.79
CA SER A 525 5.39 20.92 -41.61
C SER A 525 6.52 19.92 -41.75
N LYS A 526 7.76 20.39 -41.96
CA LYS A 526 8.94 19.51 -42.06
C LYS A 526 9.27 18.79 -40.75
N ILE A 527 9.05 19.43 -39.59
CA ILE A 527 9.17 18.77 -38.29
C ILE A 527 8.15 17.63 -38.18
N ALA A 528 6.87 17.91 -38.48
CA ALA A 528 5.81 16.91 -38.40
C ALA A 528 6.07 15.72 -39.34
N GLU A 529 6.51 16.00 -40.57
CA GLU A 529 6.90 14.98 -41.55
C GLU A 529 8.10 14.16 -41.07
N ALA A 530 9.14 14.80 -40.54
CA ALA A 530 10.32 14.12 -40.01
C ALA A 530 9.99 13.21 -38.83
N ILE A 531 9.11 13.64 -37.91
CA ILE A 531 8.63 12.81 -36.80
C ILE A 531 7.87 11.58 -37.32
N LEU A 532 6.95 11.77 -38.27
CA LEU A 532 6.18 10.68 -38.86
C LEU A 532 7.06 9.69 -39.63
N ASN A 533 8.02 10.19 -40.40
CA ASN A 533 8.96 9.35 -41.15
C ASN A 533 9.91 8.60 -40.20
N ASN A 534 10.36 9.23 -39.12
CA ASN A 534 11.18 8.58 -38.10
C ASN A 534 10.40 7.44 -37.41
N ALA A 535 9.14 7.68 -37.04
CA ALA A 535 8.27 6.67 -36.43
C ALA A 535 7.94 5.49 -37.35
N LYS A 536 8.07 5.67 -38.68
CA LYS A 536 7.87 4.62 -39.68
C LYS A 536 9.18 4.00 -40.17
N THR A 537 10.30 4.25 -39.48
CA THR A 537 11.58 3.64 -39.84
C THR A 537 11.47 2.12 -39.71
N ILE A 538 11.76 1.43 -40.80
CA ILE A 538 11.91 -0.03 -40.84
C ILE A 538 13.40 -0.32 -40.72
N PHE A 539 13.75 -1.25 -39.84
CA PHE A 539 15.13 -1.66 -39.62
C PHE A 539 15.38 -3.01 -40.27
N ASP A 540 16.49 -3.12 -41.00
CA ASP A 540 16.97 -4.40 -41.50
C ASP A 540 17.71 -5.13 -40.37
N LEU A 541 17.12 -6.22 -39.90
CA LEU A 541 17.64 -7.03 -38.80
C LEU A 541 18.96 -7.74 -39.16
N GLU A 542 19.25 -7.95 -40.44
CA GLU A 542 20.45 -8.65 -40.91
C GLU A 542 21.67 -7.73 -41.00
N THR A 543 21.46 -6.45 -41.30
CA THR A 543 22.56 -5.49 -41.54
C THR A 543 22.74 -4.48 -40.40
N GLY A 544 21.66 -4.03 -39.77
CA GLY A 544 21.71 -3.00 -38.72
C GLY A 544 22.29 -1.65 -39.20
N PRO A 545 22.62 -0.73 -38.28
CA PRO A 545 22.29 -0.74 -36.86
C PRO A 545 20.78 -0.66 -36.61
N LEU A 546 20.31 -1.26 -35.51
CA LEU A 546 18.90 -1.21 -35.08
C LEU A 546 18.58 0.04 -34.24
N LEU A 547 19.26 1.13 -34.56
CA LEU A 547 19.16 2.45 -33.93
C LEU A 547 19.39 3.51 -35.00
N LYS A 548 18.53 4.53 -35.03
CA LYS A 548 18.65 5.66 -35.94
C LYS A 548 18.48 6.95 -35.16
N ILE A 549 19.30 7.96 -35.45
CA ILE A 549 19.14 9.28 -34.83
C ILE A 549 19.09 10.34 -35.91
N ASN A 550 18.03 11.15 -35.90
CA ASN A 550 17.91 12.35 -36.70
C ASN A 550 17.90 13.59 -35.81
N LEU A 551 18.71 14.59 -36.14
CA LEU A 551 18.78 15.87 -35.43
C LEU A 551 18.28 16.97 -36.37
N LEU A 552 17.17 17.60 -36.00
CA LEU A 552 16.58 18.74 -36.69
C LEU A 552 17.07 20.03 -36.02
N LYS A 553 17.81 20.88 -36.74
CA LYS A 553 18.22 22.21 -36.25
C LYS A 553 17.12 23.21 -36.53
N LEU A 554 16.55 23.83 -35.49
CA LEU A 554 15.44 24.79 -35.63
C LEU A 554 15.89 26.23 -35.50
N SER A 555 16.92 26.47 -34.69
CA SER A 555 17.61 27.75 -34.54
C SER A 555 19.03 27.51 -34.02
N GLN A 556 19.81 28.56 -33.80
CA GLN A 556 21.12 28.45 -33.16
C GLN A 556 21.08 27.80 -31.77
N GLN A 557 19.93 27.87 -31.08
CA GLN A 557 19.77 27.39 -29.69
C GLN A 557 18.60 26.41 -29.52
N SER A 558 18.08 25.84 -30.61
CA SER A 558 16.94 24.91 -30.53
C SER A 558 17.11 23.78 -31.53
N ASN A 559 17.07 22.55 -31.02
CA ASN A 559 17.18 21.33 -31.83
C ASN A 559 16.11 20.34 -31.39
N ILE A 560 15.58 19.56 -32.33
CA ILE A 560 14.78 18.36 -32.02
C ILE A 560 15.61 17.15 -32.38
N VAL A 561 15.78 16.23 -31.44
CA VAL A 561 16.41 14.92 -31.68
C VAL A 561 15.34 13.85 -31.72
N LEU A 562 15.32 13.10 -32.81
CA LEU A 562 14.46 11.96 -33.06
C LEU A 562 15.30 10.69 -32.92
N PHE A 563 14.82 9.76 -32.09
CA PHE A 563 15.40 8.43 -31.86
C PHE A 563 14.55 7.35 -32.51
#